data_AF-A0A8T4ST00-F1
#
_entry.id   AF-A0A8T4ST00-F1
#
_cell.length_a   1.000
_cell.length_b   1.000
_cell.length_c   1.000
_cell.angle_alpha   90.00
_cell.angle_beta   90.00
_cell.angle_gamma   90.00
#
_symmetry.space_group_name_H-M   'P 1'
#
loop_
_entity.id
_entity.type
_entity.pdbx_description
1 polymer ?
#
loop_
_entity_poly.entity_id
_entity_poly.type
_entity_poly.pdbx_seq_one_letter_code
_entity_poly.pdbx_strand_id
1 'polypeptide(L)'
;MIGYRVAYADVFDDFIGVRNKIKVNGEEFRVIGIMEEIGNSQDDNSINIDLDIYREIFNEPDKVDAITATVKNGLDIEEVKKKAEKNLERARGDENFQVLTSSNIMEQINSVLGIIQVVLVGIAAISLLVGSVGIMNSMYTSVLERTREIGIMKSIGARNSDILYLFLIESAIIGFIGGVFGVLLGSGIA
;
A
#
# COMPACT_ATOMS: atom_id res chain seq x y z
N MET A 1 -17.68 10.74 -24.12
CA MET A 1 -16.93 11.57 -23.14
C MET A 1 -15.47 11.21 -23.23
N ILE A 2 -14.57 12.11 -22.87
CA ILE A 2 -13.13 11.83 -22.85
C ILE A 2 -12.58 12.00 -21.42
N GLY A 3 -11.55 11.25 -21.08
CA GLY A 3 -10.82 11.36 -19.82
C GLY A 3 -10.06 12.69 -19.71
N TYR A 4 -9.74 13.10 -18.49
CA TYR A 4 -9.06 14.37 -18.22
C TYR A 4 -7.75 14.51 -18.98
N ARG A 5 -6.90 13.47 -18.98
CA ARG A 5 -5.61 13.51 -19.67
C ARG A 5 -5.74 13.46 -21.19
N VAL A 6 -6.83 12.90 -21.73
CA VAL A 6 -7.09 12.97 -23.19
C VAL A 6 -7.41 14.41 -23.63
N ALA A 7 -8.07 15.19 -22.77
CA ALA A 7 -8.42 16.58 -23.07
C ALA A 7 -7.25 17.55 -22.87
N TYR A 8 -6.45 17.35 -21.81
CA TYR A 8 -5.48 18.32 -21.31
C TYR A 8 -4.00 17.88 -21.42
N ALA A 9 -3.70 16.62 -21.73
CA ALA A 9 -2.33 16.14 -21.91
C ALA A 9 -2.00 15.90 -23.39
N ASP A 10 -0.71 15.69 -23.70
CA ASP A 10 -0.11 15.55 -25.04
C ASP A 10 -0.58 14.30 -25.84
N VAL A 11 -1.76 13.75 -25.56
CA VAL A 11 -2.36 12.67 -26.37
C VAL A 11 -2.72 13.19 -27.76
N PHE A 12 -3.05 14.48 -27.86
CA PHE A 12 -3.28 15.20 -29.10
C PHE A 12 -2.46 16.49 -29.08
N ASP A 13 -2.02 16.95 -30.26
CA ASP A 13 -1.17 18.15 -30.40
C ASP A 13 -1.86 19.45 -29.90
N ASP A 14 -3.19 19.44 -29.79
CA ASP A 14 -4.02 20.58 -29.37
C ASP A 14 -4.97 20.19 -28.23
N PHE A 15 -5.32 21.19 -27.40
CA PHE A 15 -6.35 21.05 -26.36
C PHE A 15 -7.70 20.64 -26.96
N ILE A 16 -8.30 19.58 -26.42
CA ILE A 16 -9.60 19.07 -26.87
C ILE A 16 -10.67 19.48 -25.87
N GLY A 17 -11.39 20.54 -26.21
CA GLY A 17 -12.54 21.03 -25.46
C GLY A 17 -13.85 20.31 -25.80
N VAL A 18 -14.89 20.63 -25.02
CA VAL A 18 -16.26 20.23 -25.34
C VAL A 18 -16.68 20.87 -26.67
N ARG A 19 -17.38 20.11 -27.51
CA ARG A 19 -17.79 20.41 -28.90
C ARG A 19 -16.69 20.30 -29.96
N ASN A 20 -15.43 20.09 -29.58
CA ASN A 20 -14.39 19.76 -30.55
C ASN A 20 -14.69 18.41 -31.22
N LYS A 21 -14.16 18.25 -32.44
CA LYS A 21 -14.23 16.99 -33.18
C LYS A 21 -12.94 16.22 -33.02
N ILE A 22 -13.05 14.93 -32.75
CA ILE A 22 -11.93 13.99 -32.69
C ILE A 22 -12.18 12.87 -33.69
N LYS A 23 -11.13 12.30 -34.26
CA LYS A 23 -11.24 11.13 -35.13
C LYS A 23 -10.92 9.87 -34.34
N VAL A 24 -11.84 8.91 -34.36
CA VAL A 24 -11.66 7.58 -33.76
C VAL A 24 -11.89 6.56 -34.86
N ASN A 25 -10.86 5.78 -35.18
CA ASN A 25 -10.88 4.77 -36.24
C ASN A 25 -11.44 5.26 -37.60
N GLY A 26 -11.07 6.49 -37.99
CA GLY A 26 -11.49 7.09 -39.28
C GLY A 26 -12.82 7.87 -39.23
N GLU A 27 -13.64 7.67 -38.21
CA GLU A 27 -14.94 8.34 -38.02
C GLU A 27 -14.81 9.60 -37.15
N GLU A 28 -15.61 10.63 -37.44
CA GLU A 28 -15.60 11.91 -36.70
C GLU A 28 -16.59 11.90 -35.53
N PHE A 29 -16.08 12.10 -34.31
CA PHE A 29 -16.86 12.21 -33.08
C PHE A 29 -16.83 13.62 -32.50
N ARG A 30 -17.96 14.06 -31.95
CA ARG A 30 -18.03 15.30 -31.17
C ARG A 30 -17.86 15.01 -29.68
N VAL A 31 -16.96 15.73 -29.03
CA VAL A 31 -16.77 15.64 -27.58
C VAL A 31 -17.96 16.32 -26.86
N ILE A 32 -18.68 15.57 -26.05
CA ILE A 32 -19.85 16.07 -25.29
C ILE A 32 -19.53 16.40 -23.82
N GLY A 33 -18.40 15.92 -23.31
CA GLY A 33 -18.01 16.09 -21.91
C GLY A 33 -16.61 15.53 -21.64
N ILE A 34 -15.96 16.12 -20.65
CA ILE A 34 -14.63 15.76 -20.15
C ILE A 34 -14.81 15.28 -18.70
N MET A 35 -14.23 14.13 -18.37
CA MET A 35 -14.27 13.57 -17.02
C MET A 35 -13.29 14.29 -16.10
N GLU A 36 -13.59 14.35 -14.81
CA GLU A 36 -12.67 14.87 -13.80
C GLU A 36 -11.46 13.93 -13.62
N GLU A 37 -10.32 14.49 -13.24
CA GLU A 37 -9.12 13.71 -12.92
C GLU A 37 -9.34 12.93 -11.62
N ILE A 38 -9.27 11.61 -11.70
CA ILE A 38 -9.39 10.73 -10.53
C ILE A 38 -8.06 10.08 -10.15
N GLY A 39 -6.99 10.38 -10.88
CA GLY A 39 -5.64 9.88 -10.64
C GLY A 39 -5.43 8.44 -11.08
N ASN A 40 -6.42 7.83 -11.75
CA ASN A 40 -6.31 6.52 -12.37
C ASN A 40 -5.94 6.71 -13.84
N SER A 41 -4.73 6.29 -14.21
CA SER A 41 -4.23 6.43 -15.59
C SER A 41 -5.10 5.74 -16.64
N GLN A 42 -5.82 4.67 -16.30
CA GLN A 42 -6.70 4.00 -17.24
C GLN A 42 -7.97 4.80 -17.53
N ASP A 43 -8.58 5.37 -16.49
CA ASP A 43 -9.79 6.17 -16.60
C ASP A 43 -9.49 7.57 -17.17
N ASP A 44 -8.40 8.20 -16.72
CA ASP A 44 -8.02 9.54 -17.12
C ASP A 44 -7.58 9.62 -18.59
N ASN A 45 -7.13 8.49 -19.18
CA ASN A 45 -6.77 8.37 -20.60
C ASN A 45 -7.86 7.69 -21.46
N SER A 46 -9.09 7.54 -20.95
CA SER A 46 -10.15 6.81 -21.65
C SER A 46 -10.94 7.68 -22.65
N ILE A 47 -11.45 7.05 -23.72
CA ILE A 47 -12.48 7.62 -24.59
C ILE A 47 -13.72 6.75 -24.46
N ASN A 48 -14.81 7.35 -23.97
CA ASN A 48 -16.07 6.66 -23.72
C ASN A 48 -17.06 7.01 -24.83
N ILE A 49 -17.38 6.02 -25.66
CA ILE A 49 -18.38 6.11 -26.73
C ILE A 49 -19.50 5.09 -26.48
N ASP A 50 -20.61 5.24 -27.20
CA ASP A 50 -21.70 4.27 -27.12
C ASP A 50 -21.25 2.89 -27.62
N LEU A 51 -21.71 1.82 -26.96
CA LEU A 51 -21.31 0.45 -27.28
C LEU A 51 -21.75 0.04 -28.68
N ASP A 52 -22.93 0.48 -29.13
CA ASP A 52 -23.44 0.12 -30.46
C ASP A 52 -22.59 0.76 -31.55
N ILE A 53 -22.17 2.01 -31.33
CA ILE A 53 -21.25 2.74 -32.22
C ILE A 53 -19.87 2.08 -32.24
N TYR A 54 -19.35 1.67 -31.07
CA TYR A 54 -18.06 0.96 -30.99
C TYR A 54 -18.08 -0.32 -31.83
N ARG A 55 -19.14 -1.13 -31.70
CA ARG A 55 -19.30 -2.39 -32.44
C ARG A 55 -19.33 -2.19 -33.95
N GLU A 56 -20.02 -1.14 -34.41
CA GLU A 56 -20.10 -0.79 -35.84
C GLU A 56 -18.73 -0.41 -36.40
N ILE A 57 -17.98 0.43 -35.70
CA ILE A 57 -16.73 1.02 -36.19
C ILE A 57 -15.55 0.06 -36.11
N PHE A 58 -15.55 -0.82 -35.12
CA PHE A 58 -14.50 -1.84 -34.95
C PHE A 58 -14.85 -3.18 -35.60
N ASN A 59 -16.06 -3.31 -36.17
CA ASN A 59 -16.56 -4.53 -36.82
C ASN A 59 -16.52 -5.76 -35.87
N GLU A 60 -16.85 -5.57 -34.60
CA GLU A 60 -16.86 -6.59 -33.54
C GLU A 60 -18.26 -6.68 -32.88
N PRO A 61 -19.30 -7.19 -33.56
CA PRO A 61 -20.70 -7.05 -33.14
C PRO A 61 -21.05 -7.72 -31.80
N ASP A 62 -20.37 -8.83 -31.46
CA ASP A 62 -20.72 -9.65 -30.30
C ASP A 62 -19.65 -9.63 -29.19
N LYS A 63 -18.63 -8.77 -29.29
CA LYS A 63 -17.53 -8.73 -28.33
C LYS A 63 -17.81 -7.76 -27.20
N VAL A 64 -17.54 -8.22 -25.97
CA VAL A 64 -17.55 -7.40 -24.76
C VAL A 64 -16.37 -7.87 -23.92
N ASP A 65 -15.42 -6.97 -23.65
CA ASP A 65 -14.21 -7.30 -22.88
C ASP A 65 -14.46 -7.27 -21.37
N ALA A 66 -15.35 -6.40 -20.90
CA ALA A 66 -15.69 -6.26 -19.49
C ALA A 66 -17.15 -5.86 -19.28
N ILE A 67 -17.74 -6.35 -18.19
CA ILE A 67 -19.08 -5.97 -17.74
C ILE A 67 -18.95 -5.40 -16.33
N THR A 68 -19.32 -4.14 -16.16
CA THR A 68 -19.35 -3.49 -14.85
C THR A 68 -20.75 -3.59 -14.27
N ALA A 69 -20.87 -4.10 -13.05
CA ALA A 69 -22.13 -4.18 -12.32
C ALA A 69 -21.99 -3.51 -10.96
N THR A 70 -23.01 -2.76 -10.54
CA THR A 70 -23.07 -2.15 -9.21
C THR A 70 -23.98 -2.98 -8.30
N VAL A 71 -23.46 -3.36 -7.14
CA VAL A 71 -24.22 -4.10 -6.13
C VAL A 71 -25.11 -3.13 -5.35
N LYS A 72 -26.39 -3.47 -5.16
CA LYS A 72 -27.31 -2.67 -4.34
C LYS A 72 -26.85 -2.66 -2.88
N ASN A 73 -27.00 -1.51 -2.22
CA ASN A 73 -26.66 -1.35 -0.80
C ASN A 73 -27.35 -2.41 0.08
N GLY A 74 -26.59 -2.96 1.04
CA GLY A 74 -27.08 -3.96 2.01
C GLY A 74 -26.96 -5.42 1.56
N LEU A 75 -26.41 -5.68 0.37
CA LEU A 75 -26.06 -7.02 -0.08
C LEU A 75 -24.58 -7.32 0.14
N ASP A 76 -24.27 -8.58 0.45
CA ASP A 76 -22.90 -9.07 0.53
C ASP A 76 -22.29 -9.20 -0.88
N ILE A 77 -21.18 -8.50 -1.10
CA ILE A 77 -20.51 -8.44 -2.40
C ILE A 77 -19.95 -9.80 -2.81
N GLU A 78 -19.44 -10.60 -1.87
CA GLU A 78 -18.88 -11.92 -2.15
C GLU A 78 -19.99 -12.94 -2.46
N GLU A 79 -21.14 -12.85 -1.79
CA GLU A 79 -22.30 -13.66 -2.12
C GLU A 79 -22.84 -13.33 -3.52
N VAL A 80 -22.90 -12.04 -3.87
CA VAL A 80 -23.32 -11.57 -5.19
C VAL A 80 -22.33 -12.01 -6.26
N LYS A 81 -21.01 -11.87 -6.00
CA LYS A 81 -19.94 -12.35 -6.88
C LYS A 81 -20.12 -13.83 -7.21
N LYS A 82 -20.24 -14.68 -6.19
CA LYS A 82 -20.39 -16.13 -6.36
C LYS A 82 -21.64 -16.51 -7.15
N LYS A 83 -22.74 -15.78 -6.93
CA LYS A 83 -23.99 -15.97 -7.71
C LYS A 83 -23.81 -15.52 -9.16
N ALA A 84 -23.13 -14.40 -9.39
CA ALA A 84 -22.84 -13.88 -10.73
C ALA A 84 -21.94 -14.86 -11.51
N GLU A 85 -20.86 -15.34 -10.90
CA GLU A 85 -19.95 -16.33 -11.49
C GLU A 85 -20.72 -17.57 -11.94
N LYS A 86 -21.47 -18.19 -11.04
CA LYS A 86 -22.25 -19.40 -11.35
C LYS A 86 -23.28 -19.19 -12.47
N ASN A 87 -23.90 -18.02 -12.53
CA ASN A 87 -24.88 -17.70 -13.58
C ASN A 87 -24.19 -17.48 -14.93
N LEU A 88 -23.02 -16.84 -14.94
CA LEU A 88 -22.23 -16.60 -16.15
C LEU A 88 -21.62 -17.90 -16.69
N GLU A 89 -21.11 -18.79 -15.83
CA GLU A 89 -20.66 -20.15 -16.19
C GLU A 89 -21.76 -20.90 -16.94
N ARG A 90 -22.98 -20.88 -16.40
CA ARG A 90 -24.13 -21.58 -16.99
C ARG A 90 -24.55 -20.97 -18.31
N ALA A 91 -24.49 -19.64 -18.45
CA ALA A 91 -24.90 -18.96 -19.66
C ALA A 91 -23.89 -19.14 -20.81
N ARG A 92 -22.59 -19.14 -20.51
CA ARG A 92 -21.51 -19.21 -21.51
C ARG A 92 -21.02 -20.63 -21.78
N GLY A 93 -21.19 -21.54 -20.83
CA GLY A 93 -20.71 -22.92 -20.92
C GLY A 93 -19.20 -23.08 -20.80
N ASP A 94 -18.50 -22.07 -20.27
CA ASP A 94 -17.04 -22.03 -20.08
C ASP A 94 -16.70 -21.27 -18.79
N GLU A 95 -15.62 -21.66 -18.13
CA GLU A 95 -15.06 -21.08 -16.89
C GLU A 95 -14.02 -19.98 -17.17
N ASN A 96 -13.75 -19.66 -18.45
CA ASN A 96 -12.79 -18.60 -18.85
C ASN A 96 -13.33 -17.17 -18.65
N PHE A 97 -13.74 -16.82 -17.43
CA PHE A 97 -14.05 -15.44 -17.05
C PHE A 97 -13.64 -15.18 -15.61
N GLN A 98 -13.37 -13.92 -15.28
CA GLN A 98 -12.98 -13.50 -13.94
C GLN A 98 -13.95 -12.43 -13.47
N VAL A 99 -14.57 -12.64 -12.30
CA VAL A 99 -15.33 -11.58 -11.64
C VAL A 99 -14.42 -10.89 -10.63
N LEU A 100 -14.06 -9.65 -10.95
CA LEU A 100 -13.26 -8.80 -10.09
C LEU A 100 -14.19 -7.92 -9.25
N THR A 101 -14.01 -7.95 -7.93
CA THR A 101 -14.69 -7.04 -7.01
C THR A 101 -13.73 -5.95 -6.54
N SER A 102 -14.28 -4.82 -6.09
CA SER A 102 -13.49 -3.78 -5.44
C SER A 102 -12.74 -4.30 -4.21
N SER A 103 -13.30 -5.28 -3.50
CA SER A 103 -12.66 -5.95 -2.37
C SER A 103 -11.38 -6.68 -2.79
N ASN A 104 -11.37 -7.36 -3.94
CA ASN A 104 -10.18 -8.08 -4.42
C ASN A 104 -9.02 -7.13 -4.73
N ILE A 105 -9.31 -5.90 -5.20
CA ILE A 105 -8.28 -4.87 -5.41
C ILE A 105 -7.70 -4.42 -4.06
N MET A 106 -8.57 -4.18 -3.07
CA MET A 106 -8.12 -3.80 -1.72
C MET A 106 -7.30 -4.90 -1.05
N GLU A 107 -7.70 -6.16 -1.20
CA GLU A 107 -6.93 -7.30 -0.69
C GLU A 107 -5.55 -7.39 -1.31
N GLN A 108 -5.41 -7.17 -2.62
CA GLN A 108 -4.11 -7.15 -3.29
C GLN A 108 -3.21 -6.01 -2.76
N ILE A 109 -3.75 -4.80 -2.61
CA ILE A 109 -3.02 -3.66 -2.04
C ILE A 109 -2.57 -4.00 -0.61
N ASN A 110 -3.49 -4.50 0.23
CA ASN A 110 -3.17 -4.87 1.60
C ASN A 110 -2.14 -6.00 1.69
N SER A 111 -2.17 -6.96 0.77
CA SER A 111 -1.16 -8.03 0.70
C SER A 111 0.23 -7.48 0.41
N VAL A 112 0.35 -6.59 -0.59
CA VAL A 112 1.62 -5.93 -0.92
C VAL A 112 2.12 -5.07 0.24
N LEU A 113 1.25 -4.25 0.83
CA LEU A 113 1.59 -3.43 2.00
C LEU A 113 2.01 -4.31 3.19
N GLY A 114 1.34 -5.45 3.40
CA GLY A 114 1.68 -6.41 4.43
C GLY A 114 3.09 -6.98 4.26
N ILE A 115 3.48 -7.33 3.03
CA ILE A 115 4.85 -7.80 2.72
C ILE A 115 5.87 -6.70 3.04
N ILE A 116 5.61 -5.46 2.60
CA ILE A 116 6.48 -4.31 2.88
C ILE A 116 6.62 -4.10 4.39
N GLN A 117 5.51 -4.16 5.14
CA GLN A 117 5.51 -4.01 6.58
C GLN A 117 6.34 -5.09 7.27
N VAL A 118 6.20 -6.36 6.88
CA VAL A 118 7.00 -7.47 7.44
C VAL A 118 8.49 -7.25 7.20
N VAL A 119 8.89 -6.81 6.00
CA VAL A 119 10.29 -6.50 5.68
C VAL A 119 10.81 -5.36 6.55
N LEU A 120 10.06 -4.26 6.67
CA LEU A 120 10.45 -3.12 7.49
C LEU A 120 10.57 -3.49 8.98
N VAL A 121 9.63 -4.26 9.52
CA VAL A 121 9.69 -4.78 10.90
C VAL A 121 10.90 -5.70 11.06
N GLY A 122 11.20 -6.55 10.07
CA GLY A 122 12.39 -7.40 10.06
C GLY A 122 13.69 -6.60 10.13
N ILE A 123 13.81 -5.56 9.31
CA ILE A 123 14.96 -4.64 9.34
C ILE A 123 15.04 -3.94 10.70
N ALA A 124 13.94 -3.40 11.20
CA ALA A 124 13.89 -2.74 12.51
C ALA A 124 14.31 -3.68 13.65
N ALA A 125 13.88 -4.94 13.63
CA ALA A 125 14.27 -5.94 14.61
C ALA A 125 15.78 -6.23 14.57
N ILE A 126 16.37 -6.34 13.37
CA ILE A 126 17.82 -6.52 13.22
C ILE A 126 18.57 -5.28 13.75
N SER A 127 18.11 -4.07 13.41
CA SER A 127 18.71 -2.82 13.92
C SER A 127 18.65 -2.74 15.45
N LEU A 128 17.53 -3.15 16.05
CA LEU A 128 17.39 -3.21 17.51
C LEU A 128 18.36 -4.22 18.13
N LEU A 129 18.52 -5.40 17.53
CA LEU A 129 19.48 -6.40 17.98
C LEU A 129 20.92 -5.87 17.92
N VAL A 130 21.33 -5.28 16.80
CA VAL A 130 22.67 -4.69 16.65
C VAL A 130 22.91 -3.59 17.69
N GLY A 131 21.92 -2.71 17.90
CA GLY A 131 21.99 -1.68 18.95
C GLY A 131 22.11 -2.27 20.35
N SER A 132 21.34 -3.32 20.65
CA SER A 132 21.36 -3.99 21.97
C SER A 132 22.72 -4.64 22.28
N VAL A 133 23.37 -5.24 21.27
CA VAL A 133 24.73 -5.80 21.41
C VAL A 133 25.75 -4.67 21.67
N GLY A 134 25.57 -3.51 21.04
CA GLY A 134 26.38 -2.33 21.31
C GLY A 134 26.29 -1.87 22.77
N ILE A 135 25.07 -1.78 23.30
CA ILE A 135 24.83 -1.43 24.71
C ILE A 135 25.46 -2.48 25.64
N MET A 136 25.30 -3.77 25.34
CA MET A 136 25.90 -4.86 26.11
C MET A 136 27.43 -4.71 26.19
N ASN A 137 28.09 -4.41 25.07
CA ASN A 137 29.55 -4.28 25.03
C ASN A 137 30.05 -3.05 25.81
N SER A 138 29.33 -1.93 25.73
CA SER A 138 29.62 -0.74 26.52
C SER A 138 29.46 -1.01 28.02
N MET A 139 28.36 -1.66 28.42
CA MET A 139 28.13 -2.02 29.83
C MET A 139 29.18 -3.01 30.34
N TYR A 140 29.53 -4.02 29.54
CA TYR A 140 30.60 -4.97 29.87
C TYR A 140 31.93 -4.26 30.14
N THR A 141 32.30 -3.30 29.30
CA THR A 141 33.53 -2.52 29.44
C THR A 141 33.49 -1.65 30.71
N SER A 142 32.37 -0.98 30.98
CA SER A 142 32.20 -0.16 32.19
C SER A 142 32.29 -0.98 33.48
N VAL A 143 31.73 -2.20 33.49
CA VAL A 143 31.84 -3.11 34.64
C VAL A 143 33.30 -3.50 34.88
N LEU A 144 34.06 -3.80 33.81
CA LEU A 144 35.48 -4.13 33.92
C LEU A 144 36.30 -2.99 34.51
N GLU A 145 36.04 -1.75 34.08
CA GLU A 145 36.70 -0.55 34.60
C GLU A 145 36.38 -0.30 36.09
N ARG A 146 35.14 -0.59 36.53
CA ARG A 146 34.68 -0.38 37.91
C ARG A 146 34.86 -1.60 38.84
N THR A 147 35.58 -2.63 38.41
CA THR A 147 35.81 -3.87 39.19
C THR A 147 36.33 -3.63 40.61
N ARG A 148 37.25 -2.66 40.77
CA ARG A 148 37.82 -2.31 42.08
C ARG A 148 36.77 -1.75 43.04
N GLU A 149 35.85 -0.94 42.55
CA GLU A 149 34.76 -0.34 43.34
C GLU A 149 33.77 -1.40 43.78
N ILE A 150 33.42 -2.34 42.89
CA ILE A 150 32.57 -3.49 43.21
C ILE A 150 33.21 -4.34 44.33
N GLY A 151 34.53 -4.53 44.28
CA GLY A 151 35.27 -5.25 45.32
C GLY A 151 35.16 -4.59 46.70
N ILE A 152 35.21 -3.25 46.76
CA ILE A 152 35.06 -2.48 48.00
C ILE A 152 33.61 -2.54 48.51
N MET A 153 32.61 -2.43 47.64
CA MET A 153 31.21 -2.56 48.04
C MET A 153 30.90 -3.94 48.62
N LYS A 154 31.40 -5.00 48.00
CA LYS A 154 31.22 -6.37 48.49
C LYS A 154 31.92 -6.61 49.82
N SER A 155 33.09 -6.02 50.06
CA SER A 155 33.79 -6.17 51.35
C SER A 155 33.09 -5.46 52.51
N ILE A 156 32.30 -4.42 52.22
CA ILE A 156 31.46 -3.71 53.20
C ILE A 156 30.08 -4.40 53.39
N GLY A 157 29.78 -5.45 52.60
CA GLY A 157 28.61 -6.30 52.78
C GLY A 157 27.54 -6.20 51.69
N ALA A 158 27.80 -5.52 50.57
CA ALA A 158 26.88 -5.50 49.43
C ALA A 158 26.71 -6.90 48.83
N ARG A 159 25.47 -7.31 48.57
CA ARG A 159 25.15 -8.62 47.98
C ARG A 159 25.34 -8.57 46.46
N ASN A 160 25.50 -9.73 45.84
CA ASN A 160 25.54 -9.84 44.37
C ASN A 160 24.26 -9.29 43.71
N SER A 161 23.11 -9.41 44.37
CA SER A 161 21.84 -8.83 43.92
C SER A 161 21.89 -7.31 43.84
N ASP A 162 22.52 -6.66 44.81
CA ASP A 162 22.54 -5.20 44.91
C ASP A 162 23.35 -4.60 43.75
N ILE A 163 24.47 -5.25 43.44
CA ILE A 163 25.30 -4.92 42.27
C ILE A 163 24.55 -5.19 40.97
N LEU A 164 23.82 -6.31 40.87
CA LEU A 164 23.01 -6.61 39.69
C LEU A 164 21.93 -5.53 39.45
N TYR A 165 21.19 -5.15 40.49
CA TYR A 165 20.16 -4.12 40.38
C TYR A 165 20.73 -2.76 39.99
N LEU A 166 21.91 -2.39 40.50
CA LEU A 166 22.59 -1.15 40.11
C LEU A 166 22.82 -1.09 38.60
N PHE A 167 23.46 -2.12 38.03
CA PHE A 167 23.76 -2.15 36.59
C PHE A 167 22.50 -2.32 35.72
N LEU A 168 21.49 -3.02 36.23
CA LEU A 168 20.22 -3.19 35.53
C LEU A 168 19.46 -1.86 35.44
N ILE A 169 19.45 -1.07 36.51
CA ILE A 169 18.89 0.28 36.53
C ILE A 169 19.70 1.21 35.62
N GLU A 170 21.04 1.18 35.68
CA GLU A 170 21.91 1.99 34.82
C GLU A 170 21.64 1.70 33.33
N SER A 171 21.58 0.42 32.95
CA SER A 171 21.24 -0.02 31.59
C SER A 171 19.83 0.40 31.18
N ALA A 172 18.86 0.27 32.09
CA ALA A 172 17.47 0.64 31.83
C ALA A 172 17.32 2.15 31.59
N ILE A 173 18.04 2.99 32.34
CA ILE A 173 18.04 4.44 32.16
C ILE A 173 18.66 4.82 30.81
N ILE A 174 19.80 4.22 30.45
CA ILE A 174 20.45 4.46 29.14
C ILE A 174 19.52 4.05 27.99
N GLY A 175 18.92 2.86 28.10
CA GLY A 175 17.95 2.37 27.11
C GLY A 175 16.70 3.23 27.01
N PHE A 176 16.16 3.69 28.14
CA PHE A 176 15.00 4.56 28.18
C PHE A 176 15.29 5.92 27.54
N ILE A 177 16.41 6.56 27.90
CA ILE A 177 16.84 7.83 27.31
C ILE A 177 17.07 7.66 25.81
N GLY A 178 17.80 6.62 25.40
CA GLY A 178 18.03 6.31 23.98
C GLY A 178 16.73 6.08 23.21
N GLY A 179 15.77 5.38 23.80
CA GLY A 179 14.44 5.15 23.22
C GLY A 179 13.63 6.43 23.06
N VAL A 180 13.60 7.29 24.09
CA VAL A 180 12.92 8.59 24.04
C VAL A 180 13.53 9.48 22.95
N PHE A 181 14.86 9.61 22.90
CA PHE A 181 15.52 10.38 21.85
C PHE A 181 15.31 9.76 20.46
N GLY A 182 15.33 8.43 20.35
CA GLY A 182 15.05 7.73 19.10
C GLY A 182 13.64 8.00 18.57
N VAL A 183 12.63 7.96 19.45
CA VAL A 183 11.24 8.30 19.07
C VAL A 183 11.12 9.77 18.69
N LEU A 184 11.71 10.68 19.47
CA LEU A 184 11.64 12.13 19.18
C LEU A 184 12.28 12.46 17.83
N LEU A 185 13.50 11.98 17.58
CA LEU A 185 14.19 12.20 16.31
C LEU A 185 13.46 11.52 15.15
N GLY A 186 12.97 10.29 15.35
CA GLY A 186 12.17 9.59 14.33
C GLY A 186 10.90 10.36 13.97
N SER A 187 10.19 10.89 14.97
CA SER A 187 8.96 11.66 14.76
C SER A 187 9.20 13.05 14.16
N GLY A 188 10.38 13.65 14.34
CA GLY A 188 10.70 14.97 13.80
C GLY A 188 11.29 14.96 12.38
N ILE A 189 11.73 13.79 11.90
CA ILE A 189 12.25 13.59 10.54
C ILE A 189 11.16 13.01 9.61
N ALA A 190 10.14 12.37 10.17
CA ALA A 190 8.93 11.93 9.47
C ALA A 190 8.05 13.13 9.08
#